data_AF-A0A291RH04-F1
#
_entry.id   AF-A0A291RH04-F1
#
_cell.length_a   1.000
_cell.length_b   1.000
_cell.length_c   1.000
_cell.angle_alpha   90.00
_cell.angle_beta   90.00
_cell.angle_gamma   90.00
#
_symmetry.space_group_name_H-M   'P 1'
#
loop_
_entity.id
_entity.type
_entity.pdbx_description
1 polymer ?
#
loop_
_entity_poly.entity_id
_entity_poly.type
_entity_poly.pdbx_seq_one_letter_code
_entity_poly.pdbx_strand_id
1 'polypeptide(L)'
;MAGGVARARRCHRRRSGAQRRRSRSVNTQTSWQFSPDEFLWVWAAETGLDRTPFPVSIIESPGTAEEYARLRAEIASRYPRHGDPDLTGPLRALAEPEIQIVLWGRNPRSETRLRTLAAAVGDLGVILFQKPGPTAEFGLGLKLVVTRRAQLGRHIAATMPQTPAGAAGRLVGYTPRVRGEEPPSSWLRNDDGQRPVEERIRLLLRAPRAAEGYIRIERHPGSQPAHPPHYLTWIDIREGTPAAGRYLIDVDDNDSVLTPAAPDIIAREVARRAGLDSR
;
A
#
# COMPACT_ATOMS: atom_id res chain seq x y z
N MET A 1 46.45 56.72 -60.31
CA MET A 1 47.13 55.87 -61.32
C MET A 1 47.55 54.56 -60.66
N ALA A 2 47.22 53.44 -61.32
CA ALA A 2 47.61 52.03 -61.07
C ALA A 2 47.34 51.45 -59.65
N GLY A 3 46.72 50.29 -59.45
CA GLY A 3 46.36 49.20 -60.34
C GLY A 3 46.56 47.87 -59.61
N GLY A 4 45.47 47.12 -59.37
CA GLY A 4 45.41 45.65 -59.25
C GLY A 4 46.15 44.93 -58.11
N VAL A 5 45.44 44.07 -57.37
CA VAL A 5 45.47 42.60 -57.57
C VAL A 5 44.63 41.93 -56.47
N ALA A 6 43.67 41.12 -56.91
CA ALA A 6 42.84 40.26 -56.08
C ALA A 6 43.63 39.07 -55.51
N ARG A 7 43.35 38.69 -54.26
CA ARG A 7 43.75 37.37 -53.73
C ARG A 7 42.65 36.78 -52.86
N ALA A 8 41.95 35.80 -53.42
CA ALA A 8 41.08 34.89 -52.70
C ALA A 8 41.92 34.00 -51.77
N ARG A 9 41.53 33.88 -50.50
CA ARG A 9 42.04 32.82 -49.61
C ARG A 9 40.88 32.13 -48.89
N ARG A 10 40.91 30.81 -49.02
CA ARG A 10 39.91 29.81 -48.63
C ARG A 10 39.68 29.80 -47.12
N CYS A 11 38.41 29.78 -46.72
CA CYS A 11 37.97 29.41 -45.38
C CYS A 11 38.25 27.93 -45.12
N HIS A 12 39.17 27.61 -44.21
CA HIS A 12 39.30 26.27 -43.64
C HIS A 12 38.19 26.03 -42.61
N ARG A 13 37.18 25.24 -43.00
CA ARG A 13 36.23 24.64 -42.04
C ARG A 13 36.97 23.59 -41.21
N ARG A 14 37.30 23.91 -39.96
CA ARG A 14 37.64 22.92 -38.92
C ARG A 14 36.38 22.12 -38.59
N ARG A 15 36.36 20.82 -38.96
CA ARG A 15 35.38 19.85 -38.44
C ARG A 15 35.77 19.51 -37.01
N SER A 16 35.06 20.09 -36.04
CA SER A 16 35.08 19.63 -34.64
C SER A 16 34.31 18.32 -34.55
N GLY A 17 35.04 17.22 -34.31
CA GLY A 17 34.46 15.94 -33.94
C GLY A 17 33.78 16.04 -32.59
N ALA A 18 32.46 16.27 -32.57
CA ALA A 18 31.64 16.14 -31.38
C ALA A 18 31.41 14.64 -31.12
N GLN A 19 32.24 14.08 -30.25
CA GLN A 19 32.09 12.74 -29.74
C GLN A 19 30.81 12.69 -28.90
N ARG A 20 29.71 12.23 -29.50
CA ARG A 20 28.45 11.93 -28.81
C ARG A 20 28.72 10.94 -27.68
N ARG A 21 28.87 11.43 -26.45
CA ARG A 21 28.71 10.63 -25.22
C ARG A 21 27.27 10.08 -25.24
N ARG A 22 27.14 8.80 -25.63
CA ARG A 22 25.89 8.06 -25.44
C ARG A 22 25.64 7.99 -23.94
N SER A 23 24.69 8.76 -23.45
CA SER A 23 24.09 8.56 -22.14
C SER A 23 23.53 7.14 -22.10
N ARG A 24 24.18 6.24 -21.34
CA ARG A 24 23.57 4.96 -20.99
C ARG A 24 22.29 5.29 -20.22
N SER A 25 21.15 5.00 -20.82
CA SER A 25 19.89 4.94 -20.08
C SER A 25 20.07 3.87 -19.01
N VAL A 26 20.19 4.28 -17.74
CA VAL A 26 20.10 3.35 -16.62
C VAL A 26 18.64 2.92 -16.59
N ASN A 27 18.39 1.66 -16.91
CA ASN A 27 17.04 1.10 -16.88
C ASN A 27 16.75 0.77 -15.41
N THR A 28 16.21 1.73 -14.66
CA THR A 28 15.85 1.50 -13.26
C THR A 28 14.65 0.57 -13.20
N GLN A 29 14.83 -0.62 -12.64
CA GLN A 29 13.70 -1.52 -12.41
C GLN A 29 12.87 -0.96 -11.25
N THR A 30 11.54 -0.99 -11.41
CA THR A 30 10.61 -0.42 -10.41
C THR A 30 9.57 -1.42 -9.93
N SER A 31 9.62 -2.67 -10.42
CA SER A 31 8.74 -3.73 -9.93
C SER A 31 9.40 -5.09 -10.03
N TRP A 32 9.15 -5.92 -9.02
CA TRP A 32 9.62 -7.29 -8.91
C TRP A 32 8.46 -8.19 -8.53
N GLN A 33 8.54 -9.44 -8.96
CA GLN A 33 7.63 -10.51 -8.56
C GLN A 33 8.47 -11.63 -7.95
N PHE A 34 7.99 -12.15 -6.83
CA PHE A 34 8.66 -13.20 -6.08
C PHE A 34 7.70 -14.36 -5.82
N SER A 35 8.22 -15.58 -5.88
CA SER A 35 7.65 -16.67 -5.10
C SER A 35 7.82 -16.38 -3.58
N PRO A 36 7.10 -17.09 -2.70
CA PRO A 36 7.31 -16.95 -1.27
C PRO A 36 8.76 -17.24 -0.84
N ASP A 37 9.37 -18.32 -1.35
CA ASP A 37 10.75 -18.70 -1.04
C ASP A 37 11.77 -17.67 -1.59
N GLU A 38 11.54 -17.12 -2.78
CA GLU A 38 12.38 -16.06 -3.35
C GLU A 38 12.33 -14.79 -2.47
N PHE A 39 11.15 -14.42 -1.98
CA PHE A 39 11.01 -13.25 -1.12
C PHE A 39 11.75 -13.45 0.21
N LEU A 40 11.62 -14.62 0.85
CA LEU A 40 12.37 -14.94 2.07
C LEU A 40 13.89 -14.79 1.86
N TRP A 41 14.39 -15.30 0.73
CA TRP A 41 15.81 -15.20 0.39
C TRP A 41 16.28 -13.75 0.25
N VAL A 42 15.61 -12.94 -0.58
CA VAL A 42 16.03 -11.54 -0.81
C VAL A 42 15.81 -10.67 0.42
N TRP A 43 14.75 -10.93 1.20
CA TRP A 43 14.47 -10.19 2.43
C TRP A 43 15.62 -10.38 3.44
N ALA A 44 15.97 -11.63 3.75
CA ALA A 44 17.06 -11.92 4.69
C ALA A 44 18.41 -11.41 4.17
N ALA A 45 18.68 -11.55 2.87
CA ALA A 45 19.95 -11.11 2.27
C ALA A 45 20.13 -9.58 2.31
N GLU A 46 19.09 -8.80 2.01
CA GLU A 46 19.20 -7.35 1.85
C GLU A 46 18.94 -6.55 3.13
N THR A 47 18.17 -7.12 4.07
CA THR A 47 17.78 -6.47 5.33
C THR A 47 18.46 -7.06 6.56
N GLY A 48 18.95 -8.31 6.47
CA GLY A 48 19.46 -9.05 7.63
C GLY A 48 18.39 -9.50 8.62
N LEU A 49 17.10 -9.33 8.30
CA LEU A 49 15.98 -9.73 9.15
C LEU A 49 15.48 -11.12 8.79
N ASP A 50 15.39 -12.00 9.78
CA ASP A 50 14.87 -13.37 9.60
C ASP A 50 13.34 -13.42 9.57
N ARG A 51 12.66 -12.46 10.22
CA ARG A 51 11.20 -12.39 10.25
C ARG A 51 10.67 -11.60 9.07
N THR A 52 9.67 -12.14 8.39
CA THR A 52 8.92 -11.42 7.35
C THR A 52 8.17 -10.23 7.93
N PRO A 53 8.02 -9.14 7.16
CA PRO A 53 7.34 -7.97 7.65
C PRO A 53 5.81 -8.18 7.63
N PHE A 54 5.13 -7.80 8.71
CA PHE A 54 3.67 -7.84 8.76
C PHE A 54 3.05 -6.94 7.67
N PRO A 55 2.01 -7.38 6.92
CA PRO A 55 1.16 -8.55 7.12
C PRO A 55 1.53 -9.76 6.26
N VAL A 56 2.73 -9.80 5.66
CA VAL A 56 3.17 -10.91 4.83
C VAL A 56 3.24 -12.19 5.65
N SER A 57 2.66 -13.26 5.13
CA SER A 57 2.68 -14.58 5.75
C SER A 57 3.05 -15.63 4.73
N ILE A 58 4.19 -16.30 4.96
CA ILE A 58 4.81 -17.22 4.02
C ILE A 58 5.02 -18.56 4.71
N ILE A 59 4.77 -19.63 3.95
CA ILE A 59 5.23 -20.99 4.24
C ILE A 59 6.28 -21.34 3.18
N GLU A 60 7.39 -21.94 3.60
CA GLU A 60 8.41 -22.45 2.68
C GLU A 60 7.86 -23.66 1.90
N SER A 61 8.19 -23.73 0.61
CA SER A 61 7.67 -24.79 -0.28
C SER A 61 8.35 -26.16 -0.11
N PRO A 62 9.67 -26.27 0.14
CA PRO A 62 10.35 -27.58 0.22
C PRO A 62 9.86 -28.44 1.39
N GLY A 63 9.58 -29.72 1.11
CA GLY A 63 9.22 -30.70 2.14
C GLY A 63 10.43 -31.45 2.72
N THR A 64 11.57 -31.40 2.05
CA THR A 64 12.80 -32.13 2.41
C THR A 64 14.05 -31.24 2.37
N ALA A 65 15.11 -31.67 3.08
CA ALA A 65 16.38 -30.94 3.11
C ALA A 65 17.08 -30.86 1.74
N GLU A 66 16.95 -31.90 0.91
CA GLU A 66 17.54 -31.92 -0.44
C GLU A 66 16.82 -30.97 -1.40
N GLU A 67 15.49 -30.96 -1.37
CA GLU A 67 14.68 -29.98 -2.11
C GLU A 67 15.00 -28.56 -1.68
N TYR A 68 15.18 -28.35 -0.37
CA TYR A 68 15.57 -27.07 0.19
C TYR A 68 16.93 -26.61 -0.36
N ALA A 69 17.95 -27.46 -0.32
CA ALA A 69 19.28 -27.15 -0.82
C ALA A 69 19.28 -26.81 -2.32
N ARG A 70 18.54 -27.58 -3.13
CA ARG A 70 18.39 -27.32 -4.57
C ARG A 70 17.69 -26.00 -4.84
N LEU A 71 16.54 -25.76 -4.20
CA LEU A 71 15.79 -24.51 -4.37
C LEU A 71 16.62 -23.29 -3.96
N ARG A 72 17.35 -23.37 -2.84
CA ARG A 72 18.22 -22.29 -2.38
C ARG A 72 19.35 -22.01 -3.37
N ALA A 73 19.95 -23.03 -3.96
CA ALA A 73 20.99 -22.84 -4.99
C ALA A 73 20.43 -22.15 -6.24
N GLU A 74 19.25 -22.56 -6.70
CA GLU A 74 18.55 -21.93 -7.83
C GLU A 74 18.24 -20.45 -7.54
N ILE A 75 17.64 -20.17 -6.38
CA ILE A 75 17.31 -18.80 -5.97
C ILE A 75 18.58 -17.95 -5.81
N ALA A 76 19.64 -18.48 -5.20
CA ALA A 76 20.91 -17.77 -5.03
C ALA A 76 21.56 -17.41 -6.38
N SER A 77 21.42 -18.26 -7.39
CA SER A 77 21.92 -17.98 -8.74
C SER A 77 21.14 -16.84 -9.42
N ARG A 78 19.83 -16.75 -9.15
CA ARG A 78 18.93 -15.73 -9.70
C ARG A 78 19.03 -14.39 -8.96
N TYR A 79 19.18 -14.46 -7.64
CA TYR A 79 19.31 -13.32 -6.74
C TYR A 79 20.60 -13.43 -5.92
N PRO A 80 21.77 -13.18 -6.53
CA PRO A 80 23.00 -13.04 -5.77
C PRO A 80 22.85 -11.96 -4.70
N ARG A 81 23.44 -12.17 -3.52
CA ARG A 81 23.40 -11.17 -2.44
C ARG A 81 23.95 -9.84 -2.94
N HIS A 82 23.21 -8.76 -2.73
CA HIS A 82 23.53 -7.41 -3.19
C HIS A 82 23.75 -7.32 -4.72
N GLY A 83 23.20 -8.26 -5.48
CA GLY A 83 23.35 -8.34 -6.93
C GLY A 83 22.47 -7.35 -7.69
N ASP A 84 21.40 -6.86 -7.07
CA ASP A 84 20.47 -5.88 -7.64
C ASP A 84 20.41 -4.61 -6.76
N PRO A 85 21.18 -3.56 -7.08
CA PRO A 85 21.18 -2.33 -6.29
C PRO A 85 19.84 -1.59 -6.32
N ASP A 86 19.02 -1.77 -7.37
CA ASP A 86 17.69 -1.17 -7.47
C ASP A 86 16.69 -1.86 -6.54
N LEU A 87 16.95 -3.10 -6.11
CA LEU A 87 16.13 -3.87 -5.17
C LEU A 87 16.52 -3.67 -3.69
N THR A 88 17.81 -3.50 -3.39
CA THR A 88 18.29 -3.33 -2.01
C THR A 88 17.63 -2.14 -1.31
N GLY A 89 17.57 -0.97 -1.98
CA GLY A 89 16.97 0.25 -1.42
C GLY A 89 15.51 0.07 -0.98
N PRO A 90 14.62 -0.42 -1.87
CA PRO A 90 13.23 -0.68 -1.54
C PRO A 90 13.02 -1.70 -0.41
N LEU A 91 13.80 -2.77 -0.34
CA LEU A 91 13.71 -3.76 0.74
C LEU A 91 14.12 -3.15 2.09
N ARG A 92 15.18 -2.34 2.12
CA ARG A 92 15.59 -1.61 3.32
C ARG A 92 14.55 -0.58 3.76
N ALA A 93 13.91 0.11 2.82
CA ALA A 93 12.81 1.04 3.14
C ALA A 93 11.60 0.33 3.77
N LEU A 94 11.32 -0.93 3.41
CA LEU A 94 10.28 -1.74 4.07
C LEU A 94 10.70 -2.19 5.48
N ALA A 95 12.00 -2.43 5.72
CA ALA A 95 12.55 -2.84 7.01
C ALA A 95 12.62 -1.69 8.01
N GLU A 96 13.05 -0.51 7.57
CA GLU A 96 13.23 0.69 8.40
C GLU A 96 12.49 1.90 7.80
N PRO A 97 11.15 1.91 7.83
CA PRO A 97 10.36 2.98 7.22
C PRO A 97 10.28 4.24 8.10
N GLU A 98 10.19 5.42 7.48
CA GLU A 98 9.70 6.63 8.13
C GLU A 98 8.17 6.63 8.25
N ILE A 99 7.49 5.99 7.29
CA ILE A 99 6.04 5.78 7.34
C ILE A 99 5.78 4.33 6.99
N GLN A 100 5.03 3.63 7.83
CA GLN A 100 4.52 2.29 7.54
C GLN A 100 3.00 2.32 7.39
N ILE A 101 2.49 1.76 6.31
CA ILE A 101 1.06 1.59 6.07
C ILE A 101 0.79 0.11 5.85
N VAL A 102 0.00 -0.47 6.74
CA VAL A 102 -0.43 -1.86 6.64
C VAL A 102 -1.90 -1.89 6.25
N LEU A 103 -2.22 -2.52 5.12
CA LEU A 103 -3.57 -2.91 4.76
C LEU A 103 -3.71 -4.41 4.99
N TRP A 104 -4.61 -4.76 5.90
CA TRP A 104 -5.03 -6.13 6.14
C TRP A 104 -6.53 -6.27 5.88
N GLY A 105 -6.95 -7.42 5.40
CA GLY A 105 -8.37 -7.75 5.34
C GLY A 105 -8.67 -9.20 5.07
N ARG A 106 -9.95 -9.54 5.15
CA ARG A 106 -10.49 -10.87 4.88
C ARG A 106 -11.83 -10.80 4.19
N ASN A 107 -12.18 -11.86 3.49
CA ASN A 107 -13.56 -12.15 3.14
C ASN A 107 -14.10 -13.17 4.17
N PRO A 108 -15.12 -12.84 4.99
CA PRO A 108 -15.64 -13.73 6.03
C PRO A 108 -16.19 -15.08 5.51
N ARG A 109 -16.40 -15.22 4.20
CA ARG A 109 -16.93 -16.43 3.55
C ARG A 109 -15.88 -17.20 2.74
N SER A 110 -14.60 -16.86 2.86
CA SER A 110 -13.53 -17.58 2.18
C SER A 110 -12.20 -17.48 2.93
N GLU A 111 -11.23 -18.27 2.49
CA GLU A 111 -9.85 -18.22 2.96
C GLU A 111 -9.07 -17.00 2.43
N THR A 112 -9.65 -16.20 1.53
CA THR A 112 -9.02 -15.02 0.96
C THR A 112 -8.63 -14.01 2.04
N ARG A 113 -7.37 -13.58 2.00
CA ARG A 113 -6.84 -12.49 2.84
C ARG A 113 -6.17 -11.44 1.97
N LEU A 114 -6.31 -10.19 2.38
CA LEU A 114 -5.62 -9.06 1.81
C LEU A 114 -4.43 -8.71 2.68
N ARG A 115 -3.25 -8.64 2.07
CA ARG A 115 -1.97 -8.40 2.73
C ARG A 115 -1.17 -7.44 1.89
N THR A 116 -1.18 -6.17 2.29
CA THR A 116 -0.34 -5.15 1.66
C THR A 116 0.43 -4.41 2.74
N LEU A 117 1.74 -4.29 2.53
CA LEU A 117 2.61 -3.42 3.28
C LEU A 117 3.08 -2.31 2.34
N ALA A 118 3.03 -1.07 2.80
CA ALA A 118 3.65 0.05 2.13
C ALA A 118 4.57 0.79 3.10
N ALA A 119 5.63 1.35 2.54
CA ALA A 119 6.64 2.09 3.28
C ALA A 119 7.03 3.37 2.54
N ALA A 120 7.42 4.40 3.28
CA ALA A 120 8.08 5.58 2.75
C ALA A 120 9.36 5.90 3.52
N VAL A 121 10.39 6.37 2.81
CA VAL A 121 11.62 6.98 3.35
C VAL A 121 11.99 8.14 2.42
N GLY A 122 12.02 9.38 2.90
CA GLY A 122 12.10 10.56 2.03
C GLY A 122 10.99 10.56 0.96
N ASP A 123 11.34 10.74 -0.32
CA ASP A 123 10.39 10.67 -1.46
C ASP A 123 10.16 9.24 -1.99
N LEU A 124 10.95 8.25 -1.54
CA LEU A 124 10.80 6.86 -1.95
C LEU A 124 9.52 6.29 -1.35
N GLY A 125 8.65 5.74 -2.19
CA GLY A 125 7.52 4.92 -1.78
C GLY A 125 7.71 3.47 -2.26
N VAL A 126 7.43 2.50 -1.39
CA VAL A 126 7.51 1.06 -1.71
C VAL A 126 6.23 0.37 -1.30
N ILE A 127 5.77 -0.57 -2.11
CA ILE A 127 4.59 -1.37 -1.83
C ILE A 127 4.88 -2.83 -2.09
N LEU A 128 4.58 -3.64 -1.10
CA LEU A 128 4.64 -5.09 -1.13
C LEU A 128 3.23 -5.64 -0.97
N PHE A 129 2.71 -6.22 -2.05
CA PHE A 129 1.42 -6.89 -2.07
C PHE A 129 1.63 -8.40 -2.16
N GLN A 130 0.97 -9.15 -1.29
CA GLN A 130 0.94 -10.62 -1.35
C GLN A 130 -0.39 -11.09 -1.95
N LYS A 131 -0.31 -11.93 -2.99
CA LYS A 131 -1.51 -12.56 -3.56
C LYS A 131 -2.18 -13.47 -2.52
N PRO A 132 -3.52 -13.49 -2.43
CA PRO A 132 -4.23 -14.46 -1.60
C PRO A 132 -3.82 -15.90 -1.93
N GLY A 133 -3.74 -16.75 -0.91
CA GLY A 133 -3.45 -18.17 -1.06
C GLY A 133 -4.66 -19.08 -0.84
N PRO A 134 -4.46 -20.40 -0.92
CA PRO A 134 -5.53 -21.38 -0.75
C PRO A 134 -6.04 -21.45 0.70
N THR A 135 -5.24 -21.01 1.67
CA THR A 135 -5.61 -20.96 3.09
C THR A 135 -5.56 -19.53 3.62
N ALA A 136 -6.27 -19.27 4.72
CA ALA A 136 -6.19 -17.99 5.41
C ALA A 136 -4.82 -17.70 5.99
N GLU A 137 -3.99 -18.70 6.25
CA GLU A 137 -2.74 -18.56 6.99
C GLU A 137 -1.64 -17.99 6.11
N PHE A 138 -1.53 -18.43 4.85
CA PHE A 138 -0.41 -18.11 3.97
C PHE A 138 -0.89 -17.56 2.63
N GLY A 139 -0.15 -16.58 2.09
CA GLY A 139 -0.37 -16.09 0.73
C GLY A 139 0.52 -16.79 -0.29
N LEU A 140 0.34 -16.43 -1.56
CA LEU A 140 1.17 -16.89 -2.67
C LEU A 140 2.21 -15.83 -3.03
N GLY A 141 2.52 -15.72 -4.33
CA GLY A 141 3.54 -14.81 -4.83
C GLY A 141 3.33 -13.36 -4.42
N LEU A 142 4.45 -12.65 -4.28
CA LEU A 142 4.51 -11.28 -3.85
C LEU A 142 4.87 -10.38 -5.03
N LYS A 143 4.36 -9.15 -5.00
CA LYS A 143 4.72 -8.09 -5.93
C LYS A 143 5.25 -6.90 -5.15
N LEU A 144 6.49 -6.52 -5.44
CA LEU A 144 7.10 -5.30 -4.96
C LEU A 144 6.99 -4.23 -6.06
N VAL A 145 6.62 -3.01 -5.68
CA VAL A 145 6.53 -1.85 -6.57
C VAL A 145 7.19 -0.66 -5.90
N VAL A 146 8.09 -0.01 -6.62
CA VAL A 146 8.71 1.26 -6.26
C VAL A 146 7.93 2.38 -6.93
N THR A 147 7.63 3.41 -6.15
CA THR A 147 6.84 4.57 -6.54
C THR A 147 7.30 5.80 -5.75
N ARG A 148 6.58 6.90 -5.87
CA ARG A 148 6.79 8.09 -5.02
C ARG A 148 5.94 8.00 -3.76
N ARG A 149 6.44 8.55 -2.65
CA ARG A 149 5.71 8.67 -1.38
C ARG A 149 4.28 9.17 -1.56
N ALA A 150 4.09 10.23 -2.35
CA ALA A 150 2.78 10.82 -2.63
C ALA A 150 1.79 9.90 -3.38
N GLN A 151 2.26 8.79 -3.97
CA GLN A 151 1.39 7.83 -4.68
C GLN A 151 0.96 6.64 -3.82
N LEU A 152 1.53 6.47 -2.61
CA LEU A 152 1.26 5.28 -1.78
C LEU A 152 -0.24 5.09 -1.48
N GLY A 153 -0.97 6.17 -1.16
CA GLY A 153 -2.40 6.09 -0.90
C GLY A 153 -3.20 5.51 -2.08
N ARG A 154 -2.87 5.90 -3.32
CA ARG A 154 -3.53 5.40 -4.54
C ARG A 154 -3.25 3.92 -4.77
N HIS A 155 -2.01 3.50 -4.58
CA HIS A 155 -1.65 2.10 -4.75
C HIS A 155 -2.23 1.22 -3.64
N ILE A 156 -2.30 1.69 -2.38
CA ILE A 156 -3.02 0.98 -1.31
C ILE A 156 -4.48 0.76 -1.70
N ALA A 157 -5.16 1.81 -2.19
CA ALA A 157 -6.54 1.68 -2.66
C ALA A 157 -6.67 0.67 -3.82
N ALA A 158 -5.66 0.60 -4.69
CA ALA A 158 -5.63 -0.33 -5.83
C ALA A 158 -5.40 -1.80 -5.44
N THR A 159 -4.89 -2.11 -4.25
CA THR A 159 -4.77 -3.50 -3.76
C THR A 159 -6.01 -3.99 -3.02
N MET A 160 -6.97 -3.11 -2.75
CA MET A 160 -8.27 -3.47 -2.17
C MET A 160 -9.21 -4.09 -3.21
N PRO A 161 -10.28 -4.81 -2.79
CA PRO A 161 -11.28 -5.33 -3.72
C PRO A 161 -11.93 -4.19 -4.50
N GLN A 162 -12.32 -4.45 -5.75
CA GLN A 162 -13.05 -3.48 -6.56
C GLN A 162 -14.50 -3.42 -6.08
N THR A 163 -14.80 -2.44 -5.24
CA THR A 163 -16.12 -2.26 -4.62
C THR A 163 -16.49 -0.78 -4.68
N PRO A 164 -17.71 -0.42 -5.12
CA PRO A 164 -18.14 0.98 -5.16
C PRO A 164 -18.28 1.56 -3.75
N ALA A 165 -18.36 2.88 -3.66
CA ALA A 165 -18.68 3.55 -2.41
C ALA A 165 -20.05 3.11 -1.87
N GLY A 166 -20.18 3.04 -0.55
CA GLY A 166 -21.41 2.69 0.14
C GLY A 166 -22.60 3.62 -0.15
N ALA A 167 -23.79 3.03 -0.29
CA ALA A 167 -25.01 3.78 -0.64
C ALA A 167 -25.71 4.52 0.53
N ALA A 168 -25.33 4.28 1.79
CA ALA A 168 -26.04 4.82 2.96
C ALA A 168 -25.70 6.29 3.31
N GLY A 169 -24.85 6.94 2.51
CA GLY A 169 -24.32 8.26 2.82
C GLY A 169 -23.32 8.26 3.98
N ARG A 170 -22.74 9.44 4.28
CA ARG A 170 -21.84 9.61 5.43
C ARG A 170 -22.65 9.67 6.72
N LEU A 171 -22.25 8.90 7.72
CA LEU A 171 -22.86 8.91 9.06
C LEU A 171 -21.82 9.36 10.08
N VAL A 172 -22.24 10.23 11.01
CA VAL A 172 -21.46 10.68 12.16
C VAL A 172 -22.34 10.56 13.38
N GLY A 173 -21.91 9.79 14.36
CA GLY A 173 -22.62 9.63 15.62
C GLY A 173 -21.68 9.71 16.80
N TYR A 174 -22.19 10.20 17.92
CA TYR A 174 -21.44 10.25 19.17
C TYR A 174 -21.10 8.84 19.67
N THR A 175 -19.81 8.54 19.86
CA THR A 175 -19.27 7.20 20.09
C THR A 175 -19.92 6.48 21.27
N PRO A 176 -20.06 7.08 22.47
CA PRO A 176 -20.73 6.41 23.60
C PRO A 176 -22.16 5.96 23.28
N ARG A 177 -22.91 6.77 22.52
CA ARG A 177 -24.23 6.34 22.03
C ARG A 177 -24.10 5.23 21.01
N VAL A 178 -23.24 5.33 20.00
CA VAL A 178 -23.06 4.26 19.00
C VAL A 178 -22.70 2.91 19.67
N ARG A 179 -21.86 2.93 20.70
CA ARG A 179 -21.47 1.75 21.49
C ARG A 179 -22.57 1.23 22.42
N GLY A 180 -23.57 2.05 22.71
CA GLY A 180 -24.65 1.70 23.64
C GLY A 180 -24.27 1.90 25.11
N GLU A 181 -23.22 2.66 25.36
CA GLU A 181 -22.78 3.10 26.69
C GLU A 181 -23.71 4.21 27.22
N GLU A 182 -24.32 4.98 26.31
CA GLU A 182 -25.32 6.01 26.60
C GLU A 182 -26.66 5.75 25.89
N PRO A 183 -27.79 6.26 26.45
CA PRO A 183 -29.09 6.17 25.80
C PRO A 183 -29.10 6.90 24.44
N PRO A 184 -29.93 6.46 23.49
CA PRO A 184 -30.04 7.11 22.20
C PRO A 184 -30.54 8.56 22.36
N SER A 185 -30.16 9.39 21.39
CA SER A 185 -30.57 10.79 21.29
C SER A 185 -32.08 10.95 21.15
N SER A 186 -32.76 9.94 20.59
CA SER A 186 -34.20 9.87 20.47
C SER A 186 -34.65 8.42 20.35
N TRP A 187 -35.88 8.12 20.78
CA TRP A 187 -36.54 6.83 20.52
C TRP A 187 -37.48 6.88 19.31
N LEU A 188 -37.69 8.08 18.76
CA LEU A 188 -38.56 8.35 17.63
C LEU A 188 -37.76 8.49 16.34
N ARG A 189 -38.44 8.29 15.22
CA ARG A 189 -37.91 8.63 13.90
C ARG A 189 -37.97 10.15 13.70
N ASN A 190 -37.07 10.69 12.88
CA ASN A 190 -37.16 12.08 12.44
C ASN A 190 -38.29 12.26 11.40
N ASP A 191 -38.48 13.49 10.93
CA ASP A 191 -39.53 13.85 9.97
C ASP A 191 -39.41 13.09 8.63
N ASP A 192 -38.19 12.71 8.24
CA ASP A 192 -37.90 11.87 7.07
C ASP A 192 -38.14 10.36 7.32
N GLY A 193 -38.68 10.00 8.49
CA GLY A 193 -38.87 8.62 8.90
C GLY A 193 -37.56 7.87 9.22
N GLN A 194 -36.43 8.56 9.33
CA GLN A 194 -35.14 7.96 9.65
C GLN A 194 -34.99 7.68 11.14
N ARG A 195 -34.36 6.55 11.45
CA ARG A 195 -33.91 6.22 12.80
C ARG A 195 -32.80 7.20 13.25
N PRO A 196 -32.58 7.39 14.57
CA PRO A 196 -31.42 8.09 15.10
C PRO A 196 -30.10 7.58 14.50
N VAL A 197 -29.11 8.46 14.35
CA VAL A 197 -27.87 8.16 13.62
C VAL A 197 -27.09 7.00 14.25
N GLU A 198 -27.07 6.90 15.57
CA GLU A 198 -26.45 5.81 16.32
C GLU A 198 -27.09 4.46 16.01
N GLU A 199 -28.40 4.41 15.79
CA GLU A 199 -29.08 3.18 15.40
C GLU A 199 -28.79 2.82 13.94
N ARG A 200 -28.77 3.82 13.05
CA ARG A 200 -28.40 3.63 11.64
C ARG A 200 -26.97 3.11 11.50
N ILE A 201 -26.03 3.66 12.27
CA ILE A 201 -24.64 3.18 12.33
C ILE A 201 -24.60 1.73 12.79
N ARG A 202 -25.26 1.38 13.91
CA ARG A 202 -25.27 -0.01 14.41
C ARG A 202 -25.88 -0.99 13.40
N LEU A 203 -26.95 -0.61 12.70
CA LEU A 203 -27.57 -1.42 11.66
C LEU A 203 -26.61 -1.65 10.49
N LEU A 204 -25.94 -0.60 10.04
CA LEU A 204 -24.94 -0.68 8.97
C LEU A 204 -23.75 -1.58 9.38
N LEU A 205 -23.22 -1.41 10.59
CA LEU A 205 -22.12 -2.23 11.11
C LEU A 205 -22.49 -3.72 11.24
N ARG A 206 -23.77 -4.05 11.43
CA ARG A 206 -24.28 -5.43 11.48
C ARG A 206 -24.65 -6.00 10.11
N ALA A 207 -24.62 -5.20 9.05
CA ALA A 207 -25.00 -5.64 7.72
C ALA A 207 -24.10 -6.78 7.22
N PRO A 208 -24.61 -7.72 6.41
CA PRO A 208 -23.81 -8.80 5.85
C PRO A 208 -22.62 -8.29 5.04
N ARG A 209 -21.42 -8.70 5.43
CA ARG A 209 -20.15 -8.24 4.84
C ARG A 209 -19.74 -9.15 3.68
N ALA A 210 -19.13 -8.56 2.65
CA ALA A 210 -18.43 -9.24 1.56
C ALA A 210 -16.92 -9.28 1.83
N ALA A 211 -16.37 -8.22 2.44
CA ALA A 211 -15.01 -8.16 2.92
C ALA A 211 -14.90 -7.14 4.07
N GLU A 212 -13.85 -7.24 4.85
CA GLU A 212 -13.58 -6.34 5.96
C GLU A 212 -12.10 -6.35 6.32
N GLY A 213 -11.65 -5.32 7.02
CA GLY A 213 -10.28 -5.25 7.49
C GLY A 213 -9.95 -3.91 8.11
N TYR A 214 -8.66 -3.61 8.12
CA TYR A 214 -8.16 -2.33 8.62
C TYR A 214 -6.98 -1.83 7.80
N ILE A 215 -6.75 -0.54 7.91
CA ILE A 215 -5.54 0.16 7.49
C ILE A 215 -4.90 0.72 8.76
N ARG A 216 -3.69 0.27 9.08
CA ARG A 216 -2.87 0.81 10.16
C ARG A 216 -1.81 1.71 9.57
N ILE A 217 -1.66 2.91 10.10
CA ILE A 217 -0.71 3.92 9.63
C ILE A 217 0.17 4.34 10.80
N GLU A 218 1.47 4.13 10.66
CA GLU A 218 2.48 4.48 11.66
C GLU A 218 3.47 5.47 11.04
N ARG A 219 3.76 6.55 11.77
CA ARG A 219 4.79 7.54 11.42
C ARG A 219 5.96 7.35 12.38
N HIS A 220 7.16 7.23 11.83
CA HIS A 220 8.42 6.94 12.52
C HIS A 220 8.30 5.74 13.47
N PRO A 221 7.93 4.54 12.96
CA PRO A 221 7.87 3.34 13.79
C PRO A 221 9.22 3.10 14.50
N GLY A 222 9.16 2.87 15.81
CA GLY A 222 10.35 2.75 16.66
C GLY A 222 10.90 4.07 17.21
N SER A 223 10.29 5.22 16.90
CA SER A 223 10.66 6.50 17.52
C SER A 223 10.42 6.50 19.03
N GLN A 224 11.19 7.30 19.76
CA GLN A 224 10.98 7.55 21.19
C GLN A 224 10.77 9.06 21.43
N PRO A 225 9.61 9.50 21.95
CA PRO A 225 8.43 8.69 22.28
C PRO A 225 7.75 8.08 21.04
N ALA A 226 7.04 6.98 21.25
CA ALA A 226 6.28 6.33 20.19
C ALA A 226 5.05 7.17 19.81
N HIS A 227 4.82 7.35 18.52
CA HIS A 227 3.60 7.98 18.02
C HIS A 227 2.48 6.93 17.94
N PRO A 228 1.27 7.20 18.45
CA PRO A 228 0.17 6.24 18.35
C PRO A 228 -0.18 5.97 16.87
N PRO A 229 -0.42 4.71 16.47
CA PRO A 229 -0.84 4.42 15.10
C PRO A 229 -2.23 5.00 14.85
N HIS A 230 -2.48 5.44 13.62
CA HIS A 230 -3.85 5.68 13.15
C HIS A 230 -4.44 4.39 12.59
N TYR A 231 -5.64 4.04 13.03
CA TYR A 231 -6.39 2.90 12.50
C TYR A 231 -7.62 3.38 11.76
N LEU A 232 -7.80 2.90 10.54
CA LEU A 232 -9.05 2.98 9.80
C LEU A 232 -9.59 1.57 9.63
N THR A 233 -10.79 1.29 10.12
CA THR A 233 -11.47 0.04 9.78
C THR A 233 -12.18 0.21 8.43
N TRP A 234 -12.26 -0.83 7.63
CA TRP A 234 -13.04 -0.80 6.40
C TRP A 234 -13.94 -2.03 6.32
N ILE A 235 -15.12 -1.84 5.74
CA ILE A 235 -16.08 -2.91 5.48
C ILE A 235 -16.66 -2.73 4.08
N ASP A 236 -16.83 -3.85 3.38
CA ASP A 236 -17.59 -3.94 2.15
C ASP A 236 -18.92 -4.61 2.47
N ILE A 237 -20.00 -3.84 2.40
CA ILE A 237 -21.35 -4.38 2.57
C ILE A 237 -21.77 -5.07 1.28
N ARG A 238 -22.32 -6.28 1.43
CA ARG A 238 -22.74 -7.14 0.32
C ARG A 238 -23.79 -6.45 -0.55
N GLU A 239 -23.70 -6.73 -1.85
CA GLU A 239 -24.73 -6.41 -2.83
C GLU A 239 -26.10 -7.00 -2.43
N GLY A 240 -27.17 -6.40 -2.95
CA GLY A 240 -28.55 -6.75 -2.58
C GLY A 240 -29.01 -6.18 -1.23
N THR A 241 -28.16 -5.44 -0.52
CA THR A 241 -28.55 -4.64 0.64
C THR A 241 -28.69 -3.16 0.24
N PRO A 242 -29.62 -2.39 0.84
CA PRO A 242 -29.75 -0.95 0.57
C PRO A 242 -28.49 -0.12 0.89
N ALA A 243 -27.61 -0.67 1.74
CA ALA A 243 -26.36 -0.03 2.16
C ALA A 243 -25.14 -0.60 1.42
N ALA A 244 -25.31 -1.38 0.34
CA ALA A 244 -24.21 -2.04 -0.37
C ALA A 244 -23.07 -1.08 -0.74
N GLY A 245 -21.84 -1.60 -0.75
CA GLY A 245 -20.63 -0.86 -1.06
C GLY A 245 -19.69 -0.70 0.13
N ARG A 246 -18.58 -0.01 -0.10
CA ARG A 246 -17.47 0.17 0.85
C ARG A 246 -17.68 1.36 1.76
N TYR A 247 -17.34 1.17 3.03
CA TYR A 247 -17.23 2.24 4.03
C TYR A 247 -15.87 2.19 4.71
N LEU A 248 -15.27 3.36 4.93
CA LEU A 248 -14.23 3.58 5.92
C LEU A 248 -14.89 3.98 7.24
N ILE A 249 -14.35 3.45 8.33
CA ILE A 249 -14.82 3.66 9.69
C ILE A 249 -13.65 4.23 10.49
N ASP A 250 -13.84 5.42 11.02
CA ASP A 250 -12.93 6.09 11.93
C ASP A 250 -13.67 6.29 13.26
N VAL A 251 -13.02 5.96 14.37
CA VAL A 251 -13.63 6.00 15.69
C VAL A 251 -12.63 6.59 16.67
N ASP A 252 -13.03 7.68 17.30
CA ASP A 252 -12.39 8.18 18.52
C ASP A 252 -13.40 8.17 19.68
N ASP A 253 -12.99 8.69 20.84
CA ASP A 253 -13.81 8.71 22.05
C ASP A 253 -15.07 9.58 21.92
N ASN A 254 -15.10 10.51 20.96
CA ASN A 254 -16.23 11.40 20.72
C ASN A 254 -17.07 10.95 19.52
N ASP A 255 -16.46 10.68 18.38
CA ASP A 255 -17.15 10.47 17.11
C ASP A 255 -16.86 9.10 16.47
N SER A 256 -17.94 8.46 16.02
CA SER A 256 -17.92 7.29 15.14
C SER A 256 -18.34 7.75 13.75
N VAL A 257 -17.37 7.80 12.84
CA VAL A 257 -17.53 8.33 11.48
C VAL A 257 -17.48 7.20 10.47
N LEU A 258 -18.58 7.02 9.73
CA LEU A 258 -18.68 6.07 8.63
C LEU A 258 -18.76 6.82 7.31
N THR A 259 -17.76 6.65 6.47
CA THR A 259 -17.62 7.37 5.20
C THR A 259 -17.71 6.39 4.03
N PRO A 260 -18.71 6.51 3.13
CA PRO A 260 -18.70 5.82 1.85
C PRO A 260 -17.39 6.08 1.11
N ALA A 261 -16.69 5.02 0.72
CA ALA A 261 -15.32 5.16 0.26
C ALA A 261 -15.07 4.48 -1.08
N ALA A 262 -15.05 5.31 -2.13
CA ALA A 262 -14.44 4.96 -3.40
C ALA A 262 -12.90 4.97 -3.29
N PRO A 263 -12.16 4.42 -4.27
CA PRO A 263 -10.70 4.35 -4.22
C PRO A 263 -10.00 5.70 -4.00
N ASP A 264 -10.54 6.80 -4.51
CA ASP A 264 -9.97 8.15 -4.33
C ASP A 264 -10.13 8.66 -2.88
N ILE A 265 -11.24 8.32 -2.22
CA ILE A 265 -11.47 8.62 -0.80
C ILE A 265 -10.46 7.85 0.05
N ILE A 266 -10.27 6.55 -0.22
CA ILE A 266 -9.27 5.72 0.47
C ILE A 266 -7.88 6.33 0.31
N ALA A 267 -7.49 6.66 -0.92
CA ALA A 267 -6.18 7.23 -1.21
C ALA A 267 -5.94 8.55 -0.44
N ARG A 268 -6.96 9.41 -0.39
CA ARG A 268 -6.92 10.70 0.31
C ARG A 268 -6.86 10.55 1.82
N GLU A 269 -7.66 9.66 2.39
CA GLU A 269 -7.71 9.41 3.83
C GLU A 269 -6.40 8.79 4.33
N VAL A 270 -5.79 7.91 3.53
CA VAL A 270 -4.44 7.35 3.78
C VAL A 270 -3.39 8.46 3.67
N ALA A 271 -3.39 9.25 2.59
CA ALA A 271 -2.41 10.32 2.40
C ALA A 271 -2.43 11.36 3.52
N ARG A 272 -3.63 11.81 3.92
CA ARG A 272 -3.81 12.75 5.03
C ARG A 272 -3.25 12.21 6.35
N ARG A 273 -3.62 10.97 6.72
CA ARG A 273 -3.19 10.36 7.99
C ARG A 273 -1.73 9.94 8.00
N ALA A 274 -1.16 9.59 6.86
CA ALA A 274 0.27 9.29 6.75
C ALA A 274 1.14 10.57 6.59
N GLY A 275 0.57 11.71 6.19
CA GLY A 275 1.37 12.91 5.90
C GLY A 275 2.23 12.71 4.64
N LEU A 276 1.63 12.10 3.60
CA LEU A 276 2.33 11.79 2.34
C LEU A 276 2.55 13.03 1.46
N ASP A 277 1.80 14.11 1.71
CA ASP A 277 1.88 15.36 0.96
C ASP A 277 2.87 16.37 1.57
N SER A 278 3.38 16.08 2.77
CA SER A 278 4.33 16.94 3.47
C SER A 278 5.75 16.71 2.96
N ARG A 279 6.38 17.78 2.46
CA ARG A 279 7.83 17.87 2.20
C ARG A 279 8.54 18.42 3.42
#